data_AF-A0A291RMX2-F1
#
_entry.id   AF-A0A291RMX2-F1
#
_cell.length_a   1.000
_cell.length_b   1.000
_cell.length_c   1.000
_cell.angle_alpha   90.00
_cell.angle_beta   90.00
_cell.angle_gamma   90.00
#
_symmetry.space_group_name_H-M   'P 1'
#
loop_
_entity.id
_entity.type
_entity.pdbx_description
1 polymer ?
#
loop_
_entity_poly.entity_id
_entity_poly.type
_entity_poly.pdbx_seq_one_letter_code
_entity_poly.pdbx_strand_id
1 'polypeptide(L)'
;MVLLLPVLVAAACSSGSGHGGVDDKDTRAAVADLFQRNAAEAPANSSCTGSLEWKVGATEKCTASDGAGKAWPVTAKVAKITGDKADVEASFDDRVVGVDDAKANITTMYRQIADNDVAAVDCKGLQRLEANSSRKCTVTEVGGKTVGVTYVVSAVRGDGYSYEVNLGG
;
A
#
# COMPACT_ATOMS: atom_id res chain seq x y z
N MET A 1 15.51 -10.99 -70.11
CA MET A 1 14.89 -12.01 -69.26
C MET A 1 15.98 -12.65 -68.41
N VAL A 2 16.20 -12.14 -67.19
CA VAL A 2 16.61 -12.85 -65.96
C VAL A 2 16.32 -11.84 -64.83
N LEU A 3 15.35 -12.19 -63.98
CA LEU A 3 15.00 -11.50 -62.73
C LEU A 3 15.97 -11.92 -61.63
N LEU A 4 16.48 -10.99 -60.82
CA LEU A 4 17.12 -11.29 -59.54
C LEU A 4 16.79 -10.19 -58.52
N LEU A 5 15.81 -10.48 -57.65
CA LEU A 5 15.52 -9.73 -56.42
C LEU A 5 16.53 -10.15 -55.32
N PRO A 6 17.15 -9.21 -54.58
CA PRO A 6 17.76 -9.53 -53.30
C PRO A 6 16.71 -9.54 -52.18
N VAL A 7 16.67 -10.67 -51.49
CA VAL A 7 15.84 -11.06 -50.35
C VAL A 7 15.96 -10.05 -49.20
N LEU A 8 14.84 -9.49 -48.76
CA LEU A 8 14.72 -8.85 -47.45
C LEU A 8 14.94 -9.90 -46.36
N VAL A 9 16.10 -9.85 -45.69
CA VAL A 9 16.30 -10.57 -44.43
C VAL A 9 15.62 -9.74 -43.35
N ALA A 10 14.36 -10.09 -43.06
CA ALA A 10 13.72 -9.68 -41.82
C ALA A 10 14.48 -10.33 -40.66
N ALA A 11 15.24 -9.54 -39.91
CA ALA A 11 15.66 -9.92 -38.57
C ALA A 11 14.40 -9.99 -37.71
N ALA A 12 13.80 -11.17 -37.67
CA ALA A 12 12.76 -11.50 -36.71
C ALA A 12 13.32 -11.29 -35.31
N CYS A 13 12.78 -10.31 -34.59
CA CYS A 13 12.98 -10.17 -33.15
C CYS A 13 12.42 -11.41 -32.46
N SER A 14 13.26 -12.42 -32.23
CA SER A 14 12.94 -13.49 -31.28
C SER A 14 13.17 -12.97 -29.86
N SER A 15 12.28 -12.09 -29.39
CA SER A 15 12.07 -11.87 -27.96
C SER A 15 11.10 -12.93 -27.49
N GLY A 16 11.64 -14.07 -27.06
CA GLY A 16 10.83 -15.15 -26.51
C GLY A 16 10.07 -14.66 -25.28
N SER A 17 8.75 -14.51 -25.39
CA SER A 17 7.88 -14.23 -24.24
C SER A 17 7.65 -15.54 -23.47
N GLY A 18 8.70 -16.02 -22.80
CA GLY A 18 8.62 -17.09 -21.83
C GLY A 18 7.98 -16.56 -20.56
N HIS A 19 6.65 -16.59 -20.48
CA HIS A 19 5.91 -16.16 -19.30
C HIS A 19 6.01 -17.25 -18.21
N GLY A 20 7.21 -17.40 -17.63
CA GLY A 20 7.50 -18.27 -16.48
C GLY A 20 7.23 -17.60 -15.12
N GLY A 21 6.91 -16.30 -15.12
CA GLY A 21 6.62 -15.50 -13.92
C GLY A 21 6.25 -14.06 -14.27
N VAL A 22 5.61 -13.38 -13.33
CA VAL A 22 5.35 -11.93 -13.36
C VAL A 22 6.65 -11.18 -13.08
N ASP A 23 6.83 -10.01 -13.70
CA ASP A 23 7.98 -9.15 -13.45
C ASP A 23 7.98 -8.69 -11.99
N ASP A 24 9.11 -8.88 -11.31
CA ASP A 24 9.32 -8.48 -9.92
C ASP A 24 9.08 -6.97 -9.70
N LYS A 25 9.28 -6.14 -10.73
CA LYS A 25 8.94 -4.70 -10.65
C LYS A 25 7.43 -4.47 -10.44
N ASP A 26 6.57 -5.30 -11.04
CA ASP A 26 5.12 -5.14 -10.98
C ASP A 26 4.62 -5.57 -9.60
N THR A 27 5.19 -6.66 -9.06
CA THR A 27 4.96 -7.09 -7.67
C THR A 27 5.40 -6.01 -6.67
N ARG A 28 6.60 -5.43 -6.83
CA ARG A 28 7.07 -4.33 -5.97
C ARG A 28 6.19 -3.08 -6.07
N ALA A 29 5.70 -2.75 -7.27
CA ALA A 29 4.80 -1.63 -7.46
C ALA A 29 3.47 -1.82 -6.70
N ALA A 30 2.91 -3.03 -6.73
CA ALA A 30 1.70 -3.36 -5.97
C ALA A 30 1.91 -3.23 -4.46
N VAL A 31 3.06 -3.69 -3.93
CA VAL A 31 3.41 -3.52 -2.51
C VAL A 31 3.60 -2.05 -2.15
N ALA A 32 4.26 -1.25 -3.01
CA ALA A 32 4.44 0.17 -2.78
C ALA A 32 3.10 0.93 -2.74
N ASP A 33 2.19 0.60 -3.65
CA ASP A 33 0.84 1.16 -3.73
C ASP A 33 -0.03 0.77 -2.52
N LEU A 34 0.09 -0.48 -2.03
CA LEU A 34 -0.52 -0.90 -0.76
C LEU A 34 -0.09 -0.02 0.42
N PHE A 35 1.22 0.24 0.54
CA PHE A 35 1.76 1.13 1.58
C PHE A 35 1.30 2.56 1.38
N GLN A 36 1.33 3.08 0.15
CA GLN A 36 0.89 4.45 -0.13
C GLN A 36 -0.56 4.67 0.32
N ARG A 37 -1.47 3.72 0.05
CA ARG A 37 -2.87 3.78 0.50
C ARG A 37 -3.05 3.70 2.01
N ASN A 38 -2.23 2.94 2.72
CA ASN A 38 -2.45 2.65 4.15
C ASN A 38 -1.58 3.47 5.09
N ALA A 39 -0.49 4.04 4.60
CA ALA A 39 0.53 4.73 5.38
C ALA A 39 0.87 6.13 4.85
N ALA A 40 0.34 6.52 3.68
CA ALA A 40 0.71 7.75 2.97
C ALA A 40 2.23 7.87 2.70
N GLU A 41 2.91 6.74 2.59
CA GLU A 41 4.33 6.63 2.28
C GLU A 41 4.62 5.31 1.55
N ALA A 42 5.74 5.25 0.84
CA ALA A 42 6.26 4.02 0.26
C ALA A 42 6.98 3.18 1.34
N PRO A 43 7.09 1.85 1.16
CA PRO A 43 7.93 1.03 2.04
C PRO A 43 9.40 1.42 1.85
N ALA A 44 10.19 1.31 2.92
CA ALA A 44 11.64 1.53 2.85
C ALA A 44 12.34 0.45 2.01
N ASN A 45 11.83 -0.78 2.08
CA ASN A 45 12.24 -1.90 1.23
C ASN A 45 11.13 -2.95 1.16
N SER A 46 11.18 -3.82 0.16
CA SER A 46 10.31 -4.98 0.04
C SER A 46 11.02 -6.14 -0.64
N SER A 47 10.79 -7.36 -0.17
CA SER A 47 11.35 -8.59 -0.73
C SER A 47 10.31 -9.70 -0.73
N CYS A 48 10.22 -10.48 -1.80
CA CYS A 48 9.36 -11.65 -1.91
C CYS A 48 10.16 -12.95 -1.81
N THR A 49 9.54 -14.04 -1.35
CA THR A 49 10.23 -15.32 -1.15
C THR A 49 10.62 -16.01 -2.46
N GLY A 50 9.95 -15.66 -3.55
CA GLY A 50 10.18 -16.11 -4.91
C GLY A 50 9.51 -15.22 -5.94
N SER A 51 9.39 -15.73 -7.17
CA SER A 51 8.71 -15.06 -8.26
C SER A 51 7.22 -15.42 -8.27
N LEU A 52 6.37 -14.41 -8.42
CA LEU A 52 4.94 -14.61 -8.62
C LEU A 52 4.67 -15.28 -9.97
N GLU A 53 3.98 -16.42 -9.99
CA GLU A 53 3.68 -17.13 -11.23
C GLU A 53 2.76 -16.32 -12.17
N TRP A 54 2.95 -16.44 -13.48
CA TRP A 54 2.09 -15.82 -14.48
C TRP A 54 0.74 -16.56 -14.61
N LYS A 55 -0.08 -16.48 -13.58
CA LYS A 55 -1.37 -17.19 -13.50
C LYS A 55 -2.33 -16.44 -12.60
N VAL A 56 -3.54 -16.16 -13.08
CA VAL A 56 -4.59 -15.53 -12.26
C VAL A 56 -4.83 -16.35 -10.99
N GLY A 57 -4.84 -15.66 -9.86
CA GLY A 57 -4.98 -16.26 -8.53
C GLY A 57 -3.70 -16.82 -7.93
N ALA A 58 -2.58 -16.84 -8.66
CA ALA A 58 -1.28 -17.12 -8.07
C ALA A 58 -0.96 -16.08 -7.01
N THR A 59 -0.30 -16.52 -5.95
CA THR A 59 0.07 -15.69 -4.80
C THR A 59 1.54 -15.89 -4.46
N GLU A 60 2.17 -14.84 -3.97
CA GLU A 60 3.56 -14.86 -3.50
C GLU A 60 3.65 -14.13 -2.16
N LYS A 61 4.44 -14.68 -1.24
CA LYS A 61 4.66 -14.06 0.08
C LYS A 61 5.79 -13.05 0.01
N CYS A 62 5.54 -11.89 0.55
CA CYS A 62 6.48 -10.79 0.61
C CYS A 62 6.58 -10.21 2.02
N THR A 63 7.70 -9.58 2.30
CA THR A 63 7.94 -8.79 3.49
C THR A 63 8.31 -7.39 3.04
N ALA A 64 7.70 -6.37 3.63
CA ALA A 64 8.03 -4.98 3.39
C ALA A 64 8.28 -4.23 4.70
N SER A 65 9.32 -3.41 4.74
CA SER A 65 9.62 -2.58 5.91
C SER A 65 9.04 -1.19 5.77
N ASP A 66 8.44 -0.66 6.83
CA ASP A 66 8.07 0.75 6.90
C ASP A 66 9.28 1.67 7.13
N GLY A 67 9.07 2.98 7.14
CA GLY A 67 10.14 3.97 7.37
C GLY A 67 10.82 3.84 8.74
N ALA A 68 10.18 3.18 9.72
CA ALA A 68 10.76 2.88 11.03
C ALA A 68 11.51 1.54 11.06
N GLY A 69 11.59 0.82 9.93
CA GLY A 69 12.27 -0.46 9.79
C GLY A 69 11.45 -1.66 10.27
N LYS A 70 10.19 -1.48 10.69
CA LYS A 70 9.34 -2.58 11.11
C LYS A 70 8.88 -3.36 9.88
N ALA A 71 9.04 -4.68 9.93
CA ALA A 71 8.63 -5.59 8.88
C ALA A 71 7.13 -5.89 8.93
N TRP A 72 6.51 -5.93 7.75
CA TRP A 72 5.10 -6.22 7.53
C TRP A 72 4.96 -7.37 6.54
N PRO A 73 4.29 -8.47 6.92
CA PRO A 73 3.98 -9.55 6.01
C PRO A 73 2.90 -9.10 5.00
N VAL A 74 3.16 -9.36 3.73
CA VAL A 74 2.33 -8.96 2.60
C VAL A 74 2.14 -10.17 1.69
N THR A 75 0.95 -10.32 1.12
CA THR A 75 0.68 -11.26 0.03
C THR A 75 0.46 -10.48 -1.25
N ALA A 76 1.25 -10.79 -2.28
CA ALA A 76 0.98 -10.35 -3.64
C ALA A 76 0.14 -11.41 -4.37
N LYS A 77 -0.76 -10.99 -5.26
CA LYS A 77 -1.65 -11.86 -6.01
C LYS A 77 -1.85 -11.36 -7.43
N VAL A 78 -1.79 -12.25 -8.41
CA VAL A 78 -2.24 -11.92 -9.78
C VAL A 78 -3.76 -11.86 -9.80
N ALA A 79 -4.31 -10.66 -9.92
CA ALA A 79 -5.76 -10.44 -9.98
C ALA A 79 -6.32 -10.72 -11.37
N LYS A 80 -5.58 -10.31 -12.41
CA LYS A 80 -6.01 -10.42 -13.81
C LYS A 80 -4.80 -10.51 -14.73
N ILE A 81 -4.99 -11.13 -15.89
CA ILE A 81 -4.03 -11.11 -17.00
C ILE A 81 -4.75 -10.60 -18.24
N THR A 82 -4.19 -9.58 -18.89
CA THR A 82 -4.73 -8.98 -20.12
C THR A 82 -3.61 -8.88 -21.16
N GLY A 83 -3.68 -9.72 -22.20
CA GLY A 83 -2.62 -9.80 -23.20
C GLY A 83 -1.29 -10.25 -22.58
N ASP A 84 -0.29 -9.38 -22.66
CA ASP A 84 1.06 -9.55 -22.13
C ASP A 84 1.29 -8.84 -20.78
N LYS A 85 0.21 -8.45 -20.08
CA LYS A 85 0.27 -7.76 -18.78
C LYS A 85 -0.49 -8.52 -17.69
N ALA A 86 0.09 -8.57 -16.50
CA ALA A 86 -0.55 -9.09 -15.30
C ALA A 86 -0.85 -7.92 -14.35
N ASP A 87 -2.10 -7.81 -13.92
CA ASP A 87 -2.52 -6.90 -12.87
C ASP A 87 -2.25 -7.60 -11.53
N VAL A 88 -1.37 -7.01 -10.72
CA VAL A 88 -0.98 -7.55 -9.41
C VAL A 88 -1.59 -6.67 -8.32
N GLU A 89 -2.21 -7.32 -7.34
CA GLU A 89 -2.69 -6.69 -6.12
C GLU A 89 -1.84 -7.16 -4.94
N ALA A 90 -1.72 -6.32 -3.92
CA ALA A 90 -1.06 -6.66 -2.68
C ALA A 90 -1.96 -6.37 -1.49
N SER A 91 -1.88 -7.19 -0.46
CA SER A 91 -2.60 -7.02 0.81
C SER A 91 -1.68 -7.31 2.00
N PHE A 92 -1.84 -6.57 3.09
CA PHE A 92 -1.23 -6.95 4.36
C PHE A 92 -1.85 -8.25 4.85
N ASP A 93 -1.03 -9.16 5.36
CA ASP A 93 -1.53 -10.37 6.02
C ASP A 93 -2.16 -10.04 7.37
N ASP A 94 -1.63 -8.99 8.01
CA ASP A 94 -2.19 -8.39 9.22
C ASP A 94 -3.24 -7.33 8.89
N ARG A 95 -4.28 -7.23 9.72
CA ARG A 95 -5.23 -6.12 9.62
C ARG A 95 -4.54 -4.80 9.97
N VAL A 96 -4.83 -3.77 9.19
CA VAL A 96 -4.29 -2.40 9.39
C VAL A 96 -5.41 -1.38 9.44
N VAL A 97 -5.15 -0.25 10.09
CA VAL A 97 -6.00 0.94 9.98
C VAL A 97 -5.52 1.78 8.81
N GLY A 98 -6.35 1.93 7.78
CA GLY A 98 -6.06 2.79 6.63
C GLY A 98 -5.77 4.23 7.06
N VAL A 99 -4.90 4.92 6.33
CA VAL A 99 -4.55 6.31 6.69
C VAL A 99 -5.76 7.24 6.55
N ASP A 100 -6.61 7.00 5.57
CA ASP A 100 -7.81 7.81 5.34
C ASP A 100 -8.88 7.57 6.41
N ASP A 101 -9.06 6.33 6.87
CA ASP A 101 -9.94 6.01 8.00
C ASP A 101 -9.47 6.71 9.28
N ALA A 102 -8.17 6.70 9.56
CA ALA A 102 -7.60 7.42 10.69
C ALA A 102 -7.85 8.94 10.57
N LYS A 103 -7.60 9.53 9.40
CA LYS A 103 -7.84 10.96 9.15
C LYS A 103 -9.31 11.36 9.33
N ALA A 104 -10.24 10.56 8.82
CA ALA A 104 -11.68 10.81 8.95
C ALA A 104 -12.14 10.72 10.42
N ASN A 105 -11.68 9.70 11.14
CA ASN A 105 -11.98 9.52 12.56
C ASN A 105 -11.39 10.63 13.43
N ILE A 106 -10.13 11.03 13.18
CA ILE A 106 -9.49 12.16 13.85
C ILE A 106 -10.26 13.45 13.59
N THR A 107 -10.63 13.73 12.34
CA THR A 107 -11.38 14.93 11.97
C THR A 107 -12.69 15.03 12.76
N THR A 108 -13.40 13.90 12.87
CA THR A 108 -14.67 13.81 13.59
C THR A 108 -14.47 14.05 15.09
N MET A 109 -13.51 13.36 15.73
CA MET A 109 -13.27 13.50 17.16
C MET A 109 -12.66 14.83 17.56
N TYR A 110 -11.75 15.37 16.75
CA TYR A 110 -11.10 16.63 17.04
C TYR A 110 -12.12 17.76 17.18
N ARG A 111 -13.11 17.82 16.27
CA ARG A 111 -14.20 18.80 16.34
C ARG A 111 -15.00 18.69 17.63
N GLN A 112 -15.20 17.48 18.15
CA GLN A 112 -15.95 17.25 19.39
C GLN A 112 -15.15 17.60 20.65
N ILE A 113 -13.84 17.33 20.64
CA ILE A 113 -12.97 17.51 21.82
C ILE A 113 -12.48 18.95 21.92
N ALA A 114 -12.06 19.53 20.79
CA ALA A 114 -11.42 20.84 20.75
C ALA A 114 -12.37 21.98 20.36
N ASP A 115 -13.59 21.70 19.92
CA ASP A 115 -14.56 22.69 19.42
C ASP A 115 -13.96 23.64 18.36
N ASN A 116 -13.17 23.07 17.45
CA ASN A 116 -12.47 23.81 16.39
C ASN A 116 -12.64 23.10 15.04
N ASP A 117 -12.72 23.89 13.97
CA ASP A 117 -12.77 23.38 12.61
C ASP A 117 -11.38 22.91 12.13
N VAL A 118 -11.40 21.76 11.45
CA VAL A 118 -10.20 21.11 10.91
C VAL A 118 -10.05 21.46 9.44
N ALA A 119 -8.90 22.03 9.08
CA ALA A 119 -8.49 22.26 7.70
C ALA A 119 -7.82 21.02 7.08
N ALA A 120 -6.96 20.33 7.84
CA ALA A 120 -6.26 19.14 7.37
C ALA A 120 -5.85 18.21 8.52
N VAL A 121 -5.69 16.93 8.20
CA VAL A 121 -5.06 15.93 9.07
C VAL A 121 -3.95 15.24 8.29
N ASP A 122 -2.71 15.35 8.76
CA ASP A 122 -1.57 14.61 8.25
C ASP A 122 -1.28 13.42 9.16
N CYS A 123 -1.20 12.24 8.57
CA CYS A 123 -0.93 10.97 9.21
C CYS A 123 0.04 10.21 8.33
N LYS A 124 1.10 9.64 8.92
CA LYS A 124 2.05 8.78 8.22
C LYS A 124 2.30 7.48 8.99
N GLY A 125 2.79 6.49 8.26
CA GLY A 125 3.18 5.19 8.81
C GLY A 125 2.01 4.23 8.99
N LEU A 126 2.32 2.95 9.10
CA LEU A 126 1.34 1.88 9.28
C LEU A 126 0.91 1.73 10.73
N GLN A 127 -0.34 1.32 10.93
CA GLN A 127 -0.88 0.98 12.23
C GLN A 127 -1.60 -0.36 12.14
N ARG A 128 -1.25 -1.29 13.03
CA ARG A 128 -1.97 -2.57 13.17
C ARG A 128 -3.39 -2.27 13.64
N LEU A 129 -4.38 -2.99 13.14
CA LEU A 129 -5.72 -2.95 13.72
C LEU A 129 -5.74 -3.88 14.94
N GLU A 130 -5.13 -3.39 16.02
CA GLU A 130 -4.91 -4.13 17.27
C GLU A 130 -5.09 -3.19 18.46
N ALA A 131 -5.64 -3.69 19.58
CA ALA A 131 -5.83 -2.90 20.79
C ALA A 131 -4.49 -2.32 21.29
N ASN A 132 -4.51 -1.06 21.71
CA ASN A 132 -3.38 -0.25 22.15
C ASN A 132 -2.33 0.07 21.06
N SER A 133 -2.56 -0.33 19.81
CA SER A 133 -1.78 0.19 18.69
C SER A 133 -2.07 1.68 18.51
N SER A 134 -1.07 2.44 18.07
CA SER A 134 -1.23 3.88 17.85
C SER A 134 -0.53 4.39 16.60
N ARG A 135 -1.03 5.51 16.10
CA ARG A 135 -0.43 6.31 15.02
C ARG A 135 -0.38 7.77 15.45
N LYS A 136 0.77 8.41 15.22
CA LYS A 136 0.91 9.86 15.41
C LYS A 136 0.46 10.59 14.15
N CYS A 137 -0.32 11.64 14.35
CA CYS A 137 -0.81 12.51 13.30
C CYS A 137 -0.71 13.98 13.73
N THR A 138 -0.95 14.90 12.80
CA THR A 138 -1.02 16.34 13.06
C THR A 138 -2.30 16.89 12.44
N VAL A 139 -3.07 17.60 13.25
CA VAL A 139 -4.26 18.33 12.82
C VAL A 139 -3.85 19.77 12.54
N THR A 140 -4.28 20.33 11.42
CA THR A 140 -4.20 21.77 11.14
C THR A 140 -5.61 22.34 11.24
N GLU A 141 -5.82 23.28 12.14
CA GLU A 141 -7.08 24.02 12.29
C GLU A 141 -7.26 25.03 11.15
N VAL A 142 -8.49 25.47 10.88
CA VAL A 142 -8.76 26.52 9.86
C VAL A 142 -8.01 27.83 10.16
N GLY A 143 -7.71 28.12 11.43
CA GLY A 143 -6.87 29.24 11.86
C GLY A 143 -5.36 29.06 11.62
N GLY A 144 -4.93 27.92 11.04
CA GLY A 144 -3.51 27.62 10.74
C GLY A 144 -2.72 27.03 11.91
N LYS A 145 -3.31 26.94 13.10
CA LYS A 145 -2.68 26.27 14.25
C LYS A 145 -2.56 24.78 14.00
N THR A 146 -1.41 24.20 14.32
CA THR A 146 -1.15 22.76 14.23
C THR A 146 -1.14 22.12 15.60
N VAL A 147 -1.84 21.00 15.75
CA VAL A 147 -1.91 20.22 17.00
C VAL A 147 -1.51 18.77 16.72
N GLY A 148 -0.51 18.29 17.48
CA GLY A 148 -0.14 16.88 17.44
C GLY A 148 -1.25 16.03 18.07
N VAL A 149 -1.60 14.90 17.45
CA VAL A 149 -2.57 13.96 17.99
C VAL A 149 -2.06 12.53 17.90
N THR A 150 -2.46 11.71 18.86
CA THR A 150 -2.21 10.27 18.84
C THR A 150 -3.53 9.55 18.67
N TYR A 151 -3.68 8.85 17.54
CA TYR A 151 -4.82 7.99 17.26
C TYR A 151 -4.54 6.58 17.80
N VAL A 152 -5.40 6.09 18.68
CA VAL A 152 -5.22 4.80 19.36
C VAL A 152 -6.38 3.89 19.03
N VAL A 153 -6.11 2.64 18.63
CA VAL A 153 -7.16 1.60 18.60
C VAL A 153 -7.35 1.11 20.03
N SER A 154 -8.48 1.44 20.67
CA SER A 154 -8.71 1.11 22.08
C SER A 154 -9.24 -0.31 22.27
N ALA A 155 -9.98 -0.85 21.29
CA ALA A 155 -10.48 -2.23 21.32
C ALA A 155 -10.75 -2.76 19.91
N VAL A 156 -10.66 -4.08 19.72
CA VAL A 156 -11.04 -4.77 18.47
C VAL A 156 -12.13 -5.79 18.80
N ARG A 157 -13.23 -5.80 18.03
CA ARG A 157 -14.37 -6.72 18.23
C ARG A 157 -14.87 -7.21 16.87
N GLY A 158 -14.58 -8.47 16.56
CA GLY A 158 -14.85 -9.04 15.23
C GLY A 158 -14.18 -8.19 14.15
N ASP A 159 -14.95 -7.76 13.16
CA ASP A 159 -14.47 -6.91 12.08
C ASP A 159 -14.43 -5.42 12.45
N GLY A 160 -15.04 -5.02 13.56
CA GLY A 160 -15.04 -3.64 14.04
C GLY A 160 -13.93 -3.33 15.04
N TYR A 161 -13.69 -2.04 15.29
CA TYR A 161 -12.80 -1.57 16.33
C TYR A 161 -13.29 -0.23 16.92
N SER A 162 -12.88 0.03 18.16
CA SER A 162 -13.07 1.31 18.84
C SER A 162 -11.75 2.06 18.85
N TYR A 163 -11.81 3.39 18.91
CA TYR A 163 -10.64 4.22 18.88
C TYR A 163 -10.76 5.43 19.82
N GLU A 164 -9.61 6.01 20.13
CA GLU A 164 -9.46 7.22 20.92
C GLU A 164 -8.53 8.19 20.19
N VAL A 165 -8.75 9.48 20.39
CA VAL A 165 -7.88 10.54 19.88
C VAL A 165 -7.37 11.33 21.07
N ASN A 166 -6.08 11.17 21.34
CA ASN A 166 -5.41 11.90 22.41
C ASN A 166 -4.74 13.13 21.81
N LEU A 167 -5.16 14.32 22.23
CA LEU A 167 -4.47 15.56 21.89
C LEU A 167 -3.11 15.54 22.59
N GLY A 168 -2.05 15.78 21.83
CA GLY A 168 -0.70 15.89 22.37
C GLY A 168 -0.62 17.09 23.33
N GLY A 169 -0.19 16.81 24.56
CA GLY A 169 0.34 17.81 25.49
C GLY A 169 1.73 18.28 25.09
#